data_AF-A0A848SKG7-F1
#
_entry.id   AF-A0A848SKG7-F1
#
_cell.length_a   1.000
_cell.length_b   1.000
_cell.length_c   1.000
_cell.angle_alpha   90.00
_cell.angle_beta   90.00
_cell.angle_gamma   90.00
#
_symmetry.space_group_name_H-M   'P 1'
#
loop_
_entity.id
_entity.type
_entity.pdbx_description
1 polymer ?
#
loop_
_entity_poly.entity_id
_entity_poly.type
_entity_poly.pdbx_seq_one_letter_code
_entity_poly.pdbx_strand_id
1 'polypeptide(L)'
;MLNDFKAFIAKGNVMELAVAVIIGGAFATIVKSLTDEIIMPVVGAIFGGADFSRYFILLSTPEGYEGAMDDYAALQEAGAAMIGYGSFITAIINFLILAFIIFLLVRYAKKVMEEFEDKPEEKPAGPSETDLLKEIRDELRAARPDYAPDKGPMG
;
A
#
# COMPACT_ATOMS: atom_id res chain seq x y z
N MET A 1 -11.44 29.64 10.55
CA MET A 1 -11.02 28.31 11.05
C MET A 1 -11.80 27.17 10.41
N LEU A 2 -13.08 26.92 10.72
CA LEU A 2 -13.84 25.80 10.13
C LEU A 2 -14.08 25.94 8.62
N ASN A 3 -14.35 27.16 8.14
CA ASN A 3 -14.50 27.42 6.70
C ASN A 3 -13.18 27.28 5.94
N ASP A 4 -12.06 27.72 6.54
CA ASP A 4 -10.72 27.59 5.96
C ASP A 4 -10.27 26.13 5.94
N PHE A 5 -10.62 25.36 6.96
CA PHE A 5 -10.40 23.91 7.02
C PHE A 5 -11.20 23.21 5.92
N LYS A 6 -12.49 23.51 5.78
CA LYS A 6 -13.32 22.95 4.70
C LYS A 6 -12.77 23.29 3.31
N ALA A 7 -12.32 24.53 3.10
CA ALA A 7 -11.67 24.95 1.86
C ALA A 7 -10.32 24.25 1.60
N PHE A 8 -9.57 23.94 2.66
CA PHE A 8 -8.33 23.20 2.59
C PHE A 8 -8.55 21.73 2.19
N ILE A 9 -9.50 21.03 2.81
CA ILE A 9 -9.79 19.63 2.44
C ILE A 9 -10.56 19.54 1.12
N ALA A 10 -11.29 20.58 0.72
CA ALA A 10 -11.91 20.62 -0.62
C ALA A 10 -10.86 20.66 -1.76
N LYS A 11 -9.58 20.89 -1.47
CA LYS A 11 -8.51 20.65 -2.44
C LYS A 11 -8.40 19.14 -2.67
N GLY A 12 -8.89 18.64 -3.81
CA GLY A 12 -8.99 17.20 -4.13
C GLY A 12 -7.74 16.38 -3.82
N ASN A 13 -6.55 16.93 -4.05
CA ASN A 13 -5.27 16.28 -3.75
C ASN A 13 -5.06 15.91 -2.26
N VAL A 14 -5.70 16.62 -1.32
CA VAL A 14 -5.58 16.35 0.12
C VAL A 14 -6.47 15.18 0.54
N MET A 15 -7.68 15.07 -0.02
CA MET A 15 -8.60 13.97 0.31
C MET A 15 -8.08 12.64 -0.22
N GLU A 16 -7.58 12.62 -1.45
CA GLU A 16 -6.98 11.41 -2.05
C GLU A 16 -5.76 10.94 -1.26
N LEU A 17 -4.88 11.88 -0.88
CA LEU A 17 -3.72 11.59 -0.04
C LEU A 17 -4.16 11.04 1.33
N ALA A 18 -5.14 11.66 1.97
CA ALA A 18 -5.63 11.23 3.29
C ALA A 18 -6.19 9.80 3.24
N VAL A 19 -7.00 9.49 2.22
CA VAL A 19 -7.54 8.14 2.01
C VAL A 19 -6.41 7.13 1.75
N ALA A 20 -5.44 7.48 0.91
CA ALA A 20 -4.29 6.60 0.62
C ALA A 20 -3.47 6.27 1.88
N VAL A 21 -3.21 7.26 2.75
CA VAL A 21 -2.46 7.06 3.99
C VAL A 21 -3.25 6.20 4.99
N ILE A 22 -4.55 6.45 5.16
CA ILE A 22 -5.40 5.67 6.06
C ILE A 22 -5.51 4.22 5.61
N ILE A 23 -5.77 3.99 4.33
CA ILE A 23 -5.85 2.63 3.76
C ILE A 23 -4.49 1.95 3.83
N GLY A 24 -3.40 2.65 3.52
CA GLY A 24 -2.05 2.11 3.62
C GLY A 24 -1.69 1.64 5.03
N GLY A 25 -2.01 2.45 6.05
CA GLY A 25 -1.78 2.09 7.46
C GLY A 25 -2.64 0.91 7.93
N ALA A 26 -3.92 0.90 7.58
CA ALA A 26 -4.82 -0.21 7.91
C ALA A 26 -4.38 -1.51 7.23
N PHE A 27 -4.01 -1.45 5.96
CA PHE A 27 -3.54 -2.60 5.19
C PHE A 27 -2.25 -3.18 5.78
N ALA A 28 -1.28 -2.33 6.14
CA ALA A 28 -0.05 -2.78 6.79
C ALA A 28 -0.33 -3.56 8.08
N THR A 29 -1.33 -3.15 8.87
CA THR A 29 -1.74 -3.85 10.09
C THR A 29 -2.33 -5.24 9.80
N ILE A 30 -3.16 -5.36 8.76
CA ILE A 30 -3.73 -6.65 8.33
C ILE A 30 -2.63 -7.61 7.90
N VAL A 31 -1.69 -7.14 7.07
CA VAL A 31 -0.60 -7.99 6.59
C VAL A 31 0.34 -8.40 7.73
N LYS A 32 0.58 -7.49 8.69
CA LYS A 32 1.33 -7.79 9.91
C LYS A 32 0.65 -8.87 10.75
N SER A 33 -0.65 -8.75 11.03
CA SER A 33 -1.41 -9.76 11.79
C SER A 33 -1.40 -11.12 11.09
N LEU A 34 -1.61 -11.17 9.77
CA LEU A 34 -1.50 -12.42 9.00
C LEU A 34 -0.11 -13.06 9.14
N THR A 35 0.95 -12.24 9.10
CA THR A 35 2.33 -12.74 9.20
C THR A 35 2.64 -13.25 10.61
N ASP A 36 2.35 -12.43 11.62
CA ASP A 36 2.70 -12.70 13.02
C ASP A 36 1.84 -13.82 13.63
N GLU A 37 0.54 -13.86 13.33
CA GLU A 37 -0.42 -14.75 14.01
C GLU A 37 -0.68 -16.05 13.25
N ILE A 38 -0.45 -16.09 11.93
CA ILE A 38 -0.74 -17.27 11.11
C ILE A 38 0.54 -17.88 10.54
N ILE A 39 1.37 -17.07 9.88
CA ILE A 39 2.55 -17.60 9.17
C ILE A 39 3.67 -17.99 10.14
N MET A 40 4.02 -17.12 11.08
CA MET A 40 5.11 -17.38 12.03
C MET A 40 4.89 -18.63 12.89
N PRO A 41 3.67 -18.92 13.42
CA PRO A 41 3.42 -20.19 14.11
C PRO A 41 3.63 -21.41 13.22
N VAL A 42 3.22 -21.36 11.94
CA VAL A 42 3.42 -22.46 10.99
C VAL A 42 4.90 -22.65 10.65
N VAL A 43 5.63 -21.56 10.42
CA VAL A 43 7.08 -21.59 10.19
C VAL A 43 7.79 -22.14 11.43
N GLY A 44 7.44 -21.66 12.63
CA GLY A 44 8.00 -22.15 13.87
C GLY A 44 7.75 -23.64 14.12
N ALA A 45 6.56 -24.12 13.78
CA ALA A 45 6.20 -25.54 13.90
C ALA A 45 7.03 -26.44 12.96
N ILE A 46 7.41 -25.94 11.78
CA ILE A 46 8.19 -26.71 10.79
C ILE A 46 9.69 -26.65 11.07
N PHE A 47 10.21 -25.48 11.47
CA PHE A 47 11.65 -25.23 11.60
C PHE A 47 12.19 -25.36 13.04
N GLY A 48 11.35 -25.75 14.01
CA GLY A 48 11.79 -26.09 15.38
C GLY A 48 11.91 -24.90 16.34
N GLY A 49 11.20 -23.80 16.05
CA GLY A 49 11.12 -22.62 16.92
C GLY A 49 10.90 -21.34 16.11
N ALA A 50 9.76 -20.67 16.31
CA ALA A 50 9.47 -19.36 15.70
C ALA A 50 10.30 -18.23 16.33
N ASP A 51 10.92 -18.49 17.48
CA ASP A 51 11.46 -17.46 18.33
C ASP A 51 12.97 -17.55 18.45
N PHE A 52 13.65 -16.83 17.55
CA PHE A 52 15.08 -16.62 17.61
C PHE A 52 15.47 -15.56 18.64
N SER A 53 14.53 -14.86 19.31
CA SER A 53 14.88 -13.80 20.29
C SER A 53 15.72 -14.32 21.46
N ARG A 54 15.62 -15.61 21.74
CA ARG A 54 16.42 -16.35 22.74
C ARG A 54 17.92 -16.38 22.41
N TYR A 55 18.30 -16.08 21.18
CA TYR A 55 19.70 -15.96 20.77
C TYR A 55 20.18 -14.52 21.00
N PHE A 56 20.74 -14.30 22.19
CA PHE A 56 21.33 -13.01 22.55
C PHE A 56 22.59 -13.21 23.37
N ILE A 57 23.42 -12.17 23.41
CA ILE A 57 24.58 -12.09 24.30
C ILE A 57 24.26 -11.06 25.37
N LEU A 58 24.15 -11.51 26.62
CA LEU A 58 23.99 -10.63 27.78
C LEU A 58 25.33 -9.98 28.10
N LEU A 59 25.36 -8.64 28.13
CA LEU A 59 26.56 -7.86 28.45
C LEU A 59 26.56 -7.39 29.90
N SER A 60 25.40 -6.93 30.39
CA SER A 60 25.21 -6.59 31.80
C SER A 60 23.74 -6.61 32.17
N THR A 61 23.47 -6.89 33.45
CA THR A 61 22.16 -6.71 34.07
C THR A 61 22.19 -5.51 35.01
N PRO A 62 21.05 -4.85 35.26
CA PRO A 62 20.93 -3.86 36.32
C PRO A 62 21.28 -4.44 37.70
N GLU A 63 21.76 -3.60 38.62
CA GLU A 63 21.99 -4.01 40.00
C GLU A 63 20.67 -4.44 40.66
N GLY A 64 20.65 -5.64 41.26
CA GLY A 64 19.46 -6.20 41.91
C GLY A 64 18.49 -6.94 40.98
N TYR A 65 18.89 -7.25 39.73
CA TYR A 65 18.08 -8.10 38.85
C TYR A 65 18.12 -9.57 39.33
N GLU A 66 16.97 -10.06 39.80
CA GLU A 66 16.77 -11.44 40.26
C GLU A 66 15.96 -12.29 39.24
N GLY A 67 15.70 -11.75 38.06
CA GLY A 67 14.92 -12.43 37.01
C GLY A 67 15.72 -13.49 36.24
N ALA A 68 15.03 -14.16 35.32
CA ALA A 68 15.62 -15.19 34.48
C ALA A 68 16.62 -14.60 33.48
N MET A 69 17.85 -15.11 33.48
CA MET A 69 18.95 -14.63 32.62
C MET A 69 18.85 -15.11 31.17
N ASP A 70 17.86 -15.94 30.85
CA ASP A 70 17.57 -16.51 29.53
C ASP A 70 16.26 -15.99 28.91
N ASP A 71 15.56 -15.09 29.62
CA ASP A 71 14.36 -14.41 29.12
C ASP A 71 14.74 -13.06 28.51
N TYR A 72 14.83 -13.04 27.18
CA TYR A 72 15.16 -11.84 26.42
C TYR A 72 14.19 -10.68 26.68
N ALA A 73 12.89 -10.95 26.83
CA ALA A 73 11.89 -9.90 27.02
C ALA A 73 12.01 -9.28 28.41
N ALA A 74 12.15 -10.11 29.45
CA ALA A 74 12.33 -9.65 30.82
C ALA A 74 13.63 -8.86 31.02
N LEU A 75 14.73 -9.30 30.38
CA LEU A 75 16.00 -8.58 30.40
C LEU A 75 15.93 -7.25 29.65
N GLN A 76 15.21 -7.19 28.52
CA GLN A 76 15.02 -5.95 27.77
C GLN A 76 14.21 -4.93 28.57
N GLU A 77 13.15 -5.37 29.25
CA GLU A 77 12.32 -4.52 30.10
C GLU A 77 13.08 -4.02 31.33
N ALA A 78 13.94 -4.87 31.91
CA ALA A 78 14.82 -4.48 33.01
C ALA A 78 15.91 -3.47 32.59
N GLY A 79 16.12 -3.25 31.29
CA GLY A 79 17.18 -2.36 30.80
C GLY A 79 18.57 -3.01 30.83
N ALA A 80 18.64 -4.34 30.76
CA ALA A 80 19.90 -5.05 30.60
C ALA A 80 20.57 -4.67 29.28
N ALA A 81 21.90 -4.52 29.28
CA ALA A 81 22.65 -4.33 28.05
C ALA A 81 22.80 -5.70 27.36
N MET A 82 22.28 -5.81 26.14
CA MET A 82 22.25 -7.06 25.39
C MET A 82 22.54 -6.85 23.90
N ILE A 83 23.16 -7.84 23.27
CA ILE A 83 23.24 -7.95 21.82
C ILE A 83 22.26 -9.04 21.38
N GLY A 84 21.04 -8.63 21.03
CA GLY A 84 20.00 -9.51 20.48
C GLY A 84 20.17 -9.73 18.98
N TYR A 85 21.11 -10.57 18.56
CA TYR A 85 21.24 -10.92 17.14
C TYR A 85 20.09 -11.81 16.66
N GLY A 86 19.51 -12.58 17.57
CA GLY A 86 18.34 -13.39 17.33
C GLY A 86 17.10 -12.59 16.93
N SER A 87 16.79 -11.51 17.64
CA SER A 87 15.69 -10.60 17.30
C SER A 87 15.92 -9.90 15.96
N PHE A 88 17.17 -9.58 15.62
CA PHE A 88 17.53 -9.07 14.30
C PHE A 88 17.30 -10.08 13.17
N ILE A 89 17.68 -11.36 13.37
CA ILE A 89 17.41 -12.42 12.39
C ILE A 89 15.90 -12.64 12.24
N THR A 90 15.14 -12.64 13.33
CA THR A 90 13.67 -12.69 13.29
C THR A 90 13.12 -11.53 12.45
N ALA A 91 13.63 -10.31 12.64
CA ALA A 91 13.18 -9.15 11.88
C ALA A 91 13.47 -9.30 10.36
N ILE A 92 14.64 -9.85 9.99
CA ILE A 92 14.96 -10.15 8.59
C ILE A 92 14.01 -11.19 8.01
N ILE A 93 13.77 -12.29 8.73
CA ILE A 93 12.85 -13.35 8.29
C ILE A 93 11.44 -12.78 8.11
N ASN A 94 10.95 -12.01 9.08
CA ASN A 94 9.64 -11.35 9.01
C ASN A 94 9.55 -10.41 7.82
N PHE A 95 10.59 -9.62 7.55
CA PHE A 95 10.65 -8.74 6.40
C PHE A 95 10.57 -9.52 5.07
N LEU A 96 11.32 -10.63 4.95
CA LEU A 96 11.29 -11.47 3.74
C LEU A 96 9.93 -12.13 3.52
N ILE A 97 9.30 -12.64 4.60
CA ILE A 97 7.95 -13.21 4.54
C ILE A 97 6.93 -12.12 4.14
N LEU A 98 6.99 -10.96 4.78
CA LEU A 98 6.11 -9.83 4.47
C LEU A 98 6.24 -9.39 3.01
N ALA A 99 7.48 -9.23 2.53
CA ALA A 99 7.77 -8.89 1.14
C ALA A 99 7.22 -9.95 0.18
N PHE A 100 7.37 -11.23 0.50
CA PHE A 100 6.84 -12.34 -0.30
C PHE A 100 5.31 -12.34 -0.34
N ILE A 101 4.64 -12.06 0.79
CA ILE A 101 3.17 -11.98 0.86
C ILE A 101 2.65 -10.77 0.06
N ILE A 102 3.24 -9.60 0.23
CA ILE A 102 2.87 -8.41 -0.54
C ILE A 102 3.06 -8.68 -2.04
N PHE A 103 4.15 -9.35 -2.42
CA PHE A 103 4.36 -9.77 -3.79
C PHE A 103 3.25 -10.70 -4.31
N LEU A 104 2.85 -11.71 -3.53
CA LEU A 104 1.76 -12.61 -3.92
C LEU A 104 0.41 -11.88 -4.03
N LEU A 105 0.10 -10.96 -3.11
CA LEU A 105 -1.14 -10.17 -3.14
C LEU A 105 -1.17 -9.25 -4.36
N VAL A 106 -0.08 -8.54 -4.66
CA VAL A 106 0.01 -7.70 -5.86
C VAL A 106 -0.11 -8.55 -7.13
N ARG A 107 0.55 -9.72 -7.18
CA ARG A 107 0.43 -10.65 -8.31
C ARG A 107 -1.00 -11.14 -8.49
N TYR A 108 -1.69 -11.50 -7.41
CA TYR A 108 -3.08 -11.95 -7.48
C TYR A 108 -4.03 -10.81 -7.87
N ALA A 109 -3.85 -9.62 -7.29
CA ALA A 109 -4.63 -8.44 -7.65
C ALA A 109 -4.46 -8.09 -9.13
N LYS A 110 -3.22 -8.10 -9.65
CA LYS A 110 -2.95 -7.92 -11.08
C LYS A 110 -3.66 -8.96 -11.94
N LYS A 111 -3.55 -10.25 -11.59
CA LYS A 111 -4.22 -11.33 -12.33
C LYS A 111 -5.74 -11.15 -12.36
N VAL A 112 -6.34 -10.76 -11.24
CA VAL A 112 -7.79 -10.52 -11.14
C VAL A 112 -8.20 -9.26 -11.91
N MET A 113 -7.43 -8.18 -11.83
CA MET A 113 -7.68 -6.95 -12.58
C MET A 113 -7.59 -7.19 -14.09
N GLU A 114 -6.58 -7.93 -14.56
CA GLU A 114 -6.46 -8.33 -15.97
C GLU A 114 -7.70 -9.13 -16.43
N GLU A 115 -8.22 -10.03 -15.59
CA GLU A 115 -9.42 -10.81 -15.87
C GLU A 115 -10.72 -9.96 -15.89
N PHE A 116 -10.73 -8.81 -15.20
CA PHE A 116 -11.81 -7.83 -15.26
C PHE A 116 -11.67 -6.83 -16.41
N GLU A 117 -10.45 -6.52 -16.85
CA GLU A 117 -10.18 -5.67 -18.02
C GLU A 117 -10.42 -6.40 -19.36
N ASP A 118 -10.22 -7.71 -19.41
CA ASP A 118 -10.48 -8.55 -20.60
C ASP A 118 -11.98 -8.83 -20.86
N LYS A 119 -12.86 -8.31 -20.02
CA LYS A 119 -14.25 -8.06 -20.38
C LYS A 119 -14.41 -6.57 -20.63
N PRO A 120 -14.17 -6.08 -21.85
CA PRO A 120 -14.84 -4.85 -22.24
C PRO A 120 -16.33 -5.13 -22.06
N GLU A 121 -16.91 -4.54 -21.02
CA GLU A 121 -18.31 -4.18 -21.11
C GLU A 121 -18.40 -3.37 -22.40
N GLU A 122 -18.98 -3.98 -23.44
CA GLU A 122 -19.64 -3.26 -24.51
C GLU A 122 -20.78 -2.46 -23.87
N LYS A 123 -20.45 -1.46 -23.06
CA LYS A 123 -21.31 -0.29 -22.94
C LYS A 123 -21.36 0.24 -24.37
N PRO A 124 -22.55 0.36 -25.00
CA PRO A 124 -22.63 1.08 -26.24
C PRO A 124 -22.11 2.47 -25.92
N ALA A 125 -20.86 2.74 -26.33
CA ALA A 125 -20.31 4.06 -26.30
C ALA A 125 -21.25 4.85 -27.20
N GLY A 126 -22.05 5.73 -26.60
CA GLY A 126 -22.65 6.82 -27.36
C GLY A 126 -21.55 7.52 -28.16
N PRO A 127 -21.90 8.23 -29.24
CA PRO A 127 -20.92 8.87 -30.12
C PRO A 127 -19.87 9.60 -29.27
N SER A 128 -18.60 9.33 -29.54
CA SER A 128 -17.52 9.97 -28.79
C SER A 128 -17.64 11.48 -28.94
N GLU A 129 -17.04 12.27 -28.04
CA GLU A 129 -16.99 13.73 -28.21
C GLU A 129 -16.44 14.10 -29.60
N THR A 130 -15.49 13.32 -30.13
CA THR A 130 -14.95 13.55 -31.47
C THR A 130 -15.95 13.26 -32.58
N ASP A 131 -16.90 12.36 -32.38
CA ASP A 131 -17.95 12.05 -33.33
C ASP A 131 -19.05 13.11 -33.28
N LEU A 132 -19.44 13.55 -32.09
CA LEU A 132 -20.33 14.70 -31.91
C LEU A 132 -19.75 15.97 -32.52
N LEU A 133 -18.44 16.21 -32.36
CA LEU A 133 -17.78 17.36 -32.99
C LEU A 133 -17.73 17.27 -34.52
N LYS A 134 -17.64 16.06 -35.10
CA LYS A 134 -17.73 15.87 -36.56
C LYS A 134 -19.16 16.14 -37.04
N GLU A 135 -20.16 15.61 -36.35
CA GLU A 135 -21.57 15.85 -36.65
C GLU A 135 -21.90 17.35 -36.59
N ILE A 136 -21.51 18.04 -35.51
CA ILE A 136 -21.68 19.49 -35.36
C ILE A 136 -20.97 20.26 -36.48
N ARG A 137 -19.73 19.86 -36.84
CA ARG A 137 -18.98 20.49 -37.94
C ARG A 137 -19.72 20.33 -39.27
N ASP A 138 -20.21 19.14 -39.54
CA ASP A 138 -20.86 18.81 -40.82
C ASP A 138 -22.22 19.50 -40.93
N GLU A 139 -22.99 19.59 -39.84
CA GLU A 139 -24.23 20.38 -39.75
C GLU A 139 -23.96 21.88 -39.94
N LEU A 140 -22.94 22.44 -39.29
CA LEU A 140 -22.57 23.86 -39.45
C LEU A 140 -22.13 24.18 -40.87
N ARG A 141 -21.42 23.26 -41.53
CA ARG A 141 -20.99 23.43 -42.92
C ARG A 141 -22.17 23.34 -43.89
N ALA A 142 -23.13 22.46 -43.63
CA ALA A 142 -24.37 22.36 -44.40
C ALA A 142 -25.25 23.61 -44.24
N ALA A 143 -25.32 24.18 -43.02
CA ALA A 143 -26.07 25.41 -42.75
C ALA A 143 -25.39 26.68 -43.31
N ARG A 144 -24.07 26.64 -43.55
CA ARG A 144 -23.27 27.78 -43.99
C ARG A 144 -22.31 27.40 -45.13
N PRO A 145 -22.85 27.10 -46.34
CA PRO A 145 -22.04 26.67 -47.48
C PRO A 145 -21.02 27.71 -47.95
N ASP A 146 -21.30 29.00 -47.71
CA ASP A 146 -20.42 30.12 -48.08
C ASP A 146 -19.39 30.48 -46.98
N TYR A 147 -19.30 29.69 -45.91
CA TYR A 147 -18.32 29.90 -44.85
C TYR A 147 -16.93 29.46 -45.34
N ALA A 148 -16.16 30.42 -45.84
CA ALA A 148 -14.70 30.28 -45.92
C ALA A 148 -14.14 30.49 -44.49
N PRO A 149 -13.46 29.51 -43.89
CA PRO A 149 -12.80 29.73 -42.61
C PRO A 149 -11.82 30.88 -42.80
N ASP A 150 -12.02 31.96 -42.07
CA ASP A 150 -11.08 33.06 -42.01
C ASP A 150 -9.76 32.46 -41.52
N LYS A 151 -8.78 32.37 -42.42
CA LYS A 151 -7.42 32.02 -42.05
C LYS A 151 -6.90 33.26 -41.33
N GLY A 152 -7.30 33.39 -40.06
CA GLY A 152 -6.71 34.35 -39.14
C GLY A 152 -5.19 34.30 -39.27
N PRO A 153 -4.49 35.42 -39.06
CA PRO A 153 -3.11 35.57 -39.46
C PRO A 153 -2.29 34.39 -38.95
N MET A 154 -1.74 33.59 -39.88
CA MET A 154 -0.79 32.54 -39.55
C MET A 154 0.47 33.23 -39.04
N GLY A 155 0.56 33.36 -37.71
CA GLY A 155 1.75 33.76 -36.97
C GLY A 155 2.54 32.55 -36.49
#